data_AF-A0A1B2EY28-F1
#
_entry.id   AF-A0A1B2EY28-F1
#
_cell.length_a   1.000
_cell.length_b   1.000
_cell.length_c   1.000
_cell.angle_alpha   90.00
_cell.angle_beta   90.00
_cell.angle_gamma   90.00
#
_symmetry.space_group_name_H-M   'P 1'
#
loop_
_entity.id
_entity.type
_entity.pdbx_description
1 polymer ?
#
loop_
_entity_poly.entity_id
_entity_poly.type
_entity_poly.pdbx_seq_one_letter_code
_entity_poly.pdbx_strand_id
1 'polypeptide(L)' 'MNRVADKCRSNSRLRELVNLFLSRPLVTVPLGAKLLKVTPKAVDLMLLQLGGALPRELTGRRRYRAWGIV' A
#
# COMPACT_ATOMS: atom_id res chain seq x y z
N MET A 1 -5.92 -18.98 -10.09
CA MET A 1 -5.64 -17.54 -9.90
C MET A 1 -5.29 -17.31 -8.44
N ASN A 2 -4.00 -17.29 -8.07
CA ASN A 2 -3.59 -17.12 -6.67
C ASN A 2 -3.57 -15.63 -6.32
N ARG A 3 -4.55 -15.17 -5.53
CA ARG A 3 -4.55 -13.81 -4.98
C ARG A 3 -3.60 -13.78 -3.79
N VAL A 4 -2.58 -12.92 -3.86
CA VAL A 4 -1.56 -12.75 -2.80
C VAL A 4 -2.21 -12.46 -1.43
N ALA A 5 -3.41 -11.86 -1.42
CA ALA A 5 -4.21 -11.60 -0.22
C ALA A 5 -4.75 -12.84 0.51
N ASP A 6 -4.86 -14.00 -0.16
CA ASP A 6 -5.43 -15.23 0.41
C ASP A 6 -4.43 -15.95 1.35
N LYS A 7 -3.12 -15.78 1.12
CA LYS A 7 -2.06 -16.40 1.92
C LYS A 7 -1.60 -15.57 3.14
N CYS A 8 -2.11 -14.36 3.33
CA CYS A 8 -1.72 -13.52 4.45
C CYS A 8 -2.65 -13.74 5.65
N ARG A 9 -2.09 -14.13 6.82
CA ARG A 9 -2.85 -14.29 8.08
C ARG A 9 -3.75 -13.08 8.33
N SER A 10 -4.95 -13.32 8.85
CA SER A 10 -6.04 -12.36 9.08
C SER A 10 -5.69 -11.08 9.90
N ASN A 11 -4.47 -10.97 10.45
CA ASN A 11 -3.94 -9.81 11.19
C ASN A 11 -2.80 -9.07 10.45
N SER A 12 -2.62 -9.30 9.15
CA SER A 12 -1.54 -8.65 8.40
C SER A 12 -1.92 -7.20 8.09
N ARG A 13 -1.10 -6.25 8.56
CA ARG A 13 -1.14 -4.81 8.23
C ARG A 13 -1.07 -4.55 6.71
N LEU A 14 -0.68 -5.55 5.93
CA LEU A 14 -0.73 -5.57 4.47
C LEU A 14 -2.19 -5.57 3.94
N ARG A 15 -3.09 -6.32 4.59
CA ARG A 15 -4.52 -6.33 4.25
C ARG A 15 -5.20 -5.00 4.58
N GLU A 16 -4.80 -4.37 5.69
CA GLU A 16 -5.24 -3.02 6.02
C GLU A 16 -4.76 -1.98 5.00
N LEU A 17 -3.51 -2.11 4.50
CA LEU A 17 -3.02 -1.28 3.41
C LEU A 17 -3.85 -1.45 2.13
N VAL A 18 -4.23 -2.68 1.78
CA VAL A 18 -5.13 -2.95 0.64
C VAL A 18 -6.51 -2.32 0.85
N ASN A 19 -7.11 -2.48 2.03
CA ASN A 19 -8.40 -1.85 2.36
C ASN A 19 -8.31 -0.31 2.30
N LEU A 20 -7.17 0.26 2.67
CA LEU A 20 -6.93 1.70 2.56
C LEU A 20 -6.95 2.15 1.10
N PHE A 21 -6.32 1.41 0.20
CA PHE A 21 -6.37 1.69 -1.24
C PHE A 21 -7.77 1.51 -1.83
N LEU A 22 -8.54 0.52 -1.37
CA LEU A 22 -9.94 0.34 -1.80
C LEU A 22 -10.83 1.51 -1.35
N SER A 23 -10.55 2.08 -0.17
CA SER A 23 -11.32 3.21 0.36
C SER A 23 -10.87 4.54 -0.22
N ARG A 24 -9.59 4.67 -0.59
CA ARG A 24 -8.99 5.88 -1.12
C ARG A 24 -8.12 5.53 -2.33
N PRO A 25 -8.51 5.95 -3.55
CA PRO A 25 -7.78 5.60 -4.76
C PRO A 25 -6.43 6.31 -4.85
N LEU A 26 -6.06 7.18 -3.91
CA LEU A 26 -4.77 7.86 -3.86
C LEU A 26 -4.20 7.79 -2.44
N VAL A 27 -3.09 7.07 -2.27
CA VAL A 27 -2.43 6.87 -0.98
C VAL A 27 -0.95 7.22 -1.11
N THR A 28 -0.45 8.02 -0.18
CA THR A 28 0.98 8.33 -0.04
C THR A 28 1.60 7.54 1.11
N VAL A 29 2.92 7.31 1.09
CA VAL A 29 3.65 6.66 2.22
C VAL A 29 3.32 7.31 3.57
N PRO A 30 3.44 8.64 3.76
CA PRO A 30 3.15 9.26 5.06
C PRO A 30 1.69 9.12 5.46
N LEU A 31 0.75 9.09 4.50
CA LEU A 31 -0.67 8.86 4.79
C LEU A 31 -0.93 7.43 5.29
N GLY A 32 -0.38 6.43 4.59
CA GLY A 32 -0.46 5.03 5.01
C GLY A 32 0.16 4.81 6.39
N ALA A 33 1.31 5.44 6.65
CA ALA A 33 2.01 5.35 7.93
C ALA A 33 1.15 5.90 9.08
N LYS A 34 0.52 7.07 8.87
CA LYS A 34 -0.35 7.71 9.86
C LYS A 34 -1.61 6.89 10.15
N LEU A 35 -2.25 6.34 9.12
CA LEU A 35 -3.52 5.62 9.26
C LEU A 35 -3.34 4.21 9.83
N LEU A 36 -2.29 3.52 9.42
CA LEU A 36 -1.97 2.18 9.90
C LEU A 36 -1.12 2.19 11.19
N LYS A 37 -0.76 3.38 11.69
CA LYS A 37 0.14 3.59 12.83
C LYS A 37 1.44 2.77 12.72
N VAL A 38 1.99 2.71 11.51
CA VAL A 38 3.25 2.02 11.21
C VAL A 38 4.32 3.01 10.77
N THR A 39 5.57 2.57 10.76
CA THR A 39 6.66 3.38 10.22
C THR A 39 6.52 3.54 8.70
N PRO A 40 6.92 4.69 8.12
CA PRO A 40 6.94 4.87 6.66
C PRO A 40 7.69 3.75 5.94
N LYS A 41 8.80 3.28 6.52
CA LYS A 41 9.60 2.17 6.00
C LYS A 41 8.82 0.84 5.98
N ALA A 42 7.93 0.60 6.95
CA ALA A 42 7.06 -0.56 6.93
C ALA A 42 6.03 -0.45 5.79
N VAL A 43 5.51 0.75 5.51
CA VAL A 43 4.63 0.98 4.36
C VAL A 43 5.38 0.75 3.05
N ASP A 44 6.61 1.25 2.91
CA ASP A 44 7.44 1.00 1.73
C ASP A 44 7.68 -0.50 1.51
N LEU A 45 7.99 -1.25 2.57
CA LEU A 45 8.17 -2.70 2.49
C LEU A 45 6.87 -3.42 2.09
N MET A 46 5.72 -3.00 2.63
CA MET A 46 4.42 -3.56 2.26
C MET A 46 4.05 -3.26 0.81
N LEU A 47 4.34 -2.04 0.34
CA LEU A 47 4.17 -1.64 -1.05
C LEU A 47 5.06 -2.49 -1.97
N LEU A 48 6.34 -2.67 -1.63
CA LEU A 48 7.26 -3.56 -2.37
C LEU A 48 6.76 -5.01 -2.40
N GLN A 49 6.20 -5.51 -1.30
CA GLN A 49 5.58 -6.85 -1.26
C GLN A 49 4.34 -6.97 -2.14
N LEU A 50 3.61 -5.87 -2.36
CA LEU A 50 2.50 -5.78 -3.30
C LEU A 50 2.93 -5.74 -4.78
N GLY A 51 4.24 -5.80 -5.08
CA GLY A 51 4.93 -5.68 -6.38
C GLY A 51 4.18 -6.07 -7.67
N GLY A 52 3.34 -7.10 -7.66
CA GLY A 52 2.57 -7.56 -8.83
C GLY A 52 1.12 -7.03 -8.95
N ALA A 53 0.56 -6.46 -7.88
CA ALA A 53 -0.78 -5.84 -7.84
C ALA A 53 -0.68 -4.34 -7.48
N LEU A 54 0.50 -3.76 -7.67
CA LEU A 54 0.86 -2.46 -7.16
C LEU A 54 0.09 -1.37 -7.94
N PRO A 55 -0.66 -0.49 -7.25
CA PRO A 55 -1.33 0.63 -7.89
C PRO A 55 -0.30 1.56 -8.54
N ARG A 56 -0.62 2.15 -9.70
CA ARG A 56 0.34 2.93 -10.49
C ARG A 56 0.89 4.10 -9.65
N GLU A 57 2.20 4.32 -9.68
CA GLU A 57 2.77 5.53 -9.11
C GLU A 57 2.25 6.73 -9.93
N LEU A 58 1.47 7.59 -9.29
CA LEU A 58 0.82 8.74 -9.93
C LEU A 58 1.72 9.98 -9.93
N THR A 59 2.75 10.00 -9.10
CA THR A 59 3.61 11.18 -8.90
C THR A 59 5.03 10.90 -9.38
N GLY A 60 5.45 11.54 -10.47
CA GLY A 60 6.80 11.41 -11.05
C GLY A 60 7.93 12.18 -10.32
N ARG A 61 7.82 12.48 -9.01
CA ARG A 61 8.81 13.28 -8.27
C ARG A 61 9.36 12.52 -7.06
N ARG A 62 10.65 12.19 -7.12
CA ARG A 62 11.49 11.44 -6.15
C ARG A 62 11.18 11.59 -4.65
N ARG A 63 10.68 12.73 -4.18
CA ARG A 63 10.43 13.01 -2.74
C ARG A 63 9.00 12.77 -2.27
N TYR A 64 8.01 12.88 -3.16
CA TYR A 64 6.60 12.65 -2.85
C TYR A 64 6.06 11.58 -3.76
N ARG A 65 5.88 10.38 -3.20
CA ARG A 65 5.31 9.23 -3.90
C ARG A 65 3.89 8.97 -3.44
N ALA A 66 2.98 8.99 -4.40
CA ALA A 66 1.59 8.60 -4.28
C ALA A 66 1.33 7.45 -5.24
N TRP A 67 0.67 6.42 -4.75
CA TRP A 67 0.19 5.30 -5.55
C TRP A 67 -1.32 5.42 -5.64
N GLY A 68 -1.88 5.09 -6.79
CA GLY A 68 -3.32 5.05 -6.94
C GLY A 68 -3.82 3.89 -7.78
N ILE A 69 -5.00 3.40 -7.41
CA ILE A 69 -5.74 2.41 -8.19
C ILE A 69 -6.44 3.21 -9.29
N VAL A 70 -6.06 2.98 -10.54
CA VAL A 70 -6.74 3.53 -11.73
C VAL A 70 -7.50 2.40 -12.41
#